data_AF-A0A7V1VZ22-F1
#
_entry.id   AF-A0A7V1VZ22-F1
#
_cell.length_a   1.000
_cell.length_b   1.000
_cell.length_c   1.000
_cell.angle_alpha   90.00
_cell.angle_beta   90.00
_cell.angle_gamma   90.00
#
_symmetry.space_group_name_H-M   'P 1'
#
loop_
_entity.id
_entity.type
_entity.pdbx_description
1 polymer ?
#
loop_
_entity_poly.entity_id
_entity_poly.type
_entity_poly.pdbx_seq_one_letter_code
_entity_poly.pdbx_strand_id
1 'polypeptide(L)'
;MPKLSERLPQMPSVRNPPYRPVIAASEEDRRLLEERIGGVQNYNAQALRRLVAADPANIELRKALVSAIVSAEFAGIDAFGRKVCEWQDWPVPWELILAMARQTWDEVRHAQLGVGLLEAYGGAVGEYPDTLAGQGQVVPAEQQRQALGDDPADPIVSLSSVNVSLEGFALALFQATSELGRRIGDKLLEHCYDYNWADEVTHTAIGDWFIKRLCRENPEQERRALRVHARAEMMRGMLTPEQIEEIRRFFAEEDQRAEAALG
;
A
#
# COMPACT_ATOMS: atom_id res chain seq x y z
N MET A 1 -15.69 -24.54 -19.97
CA MET A 1 -14.34 -24.11 -19.54
C MET A 1 -14.47 -23.52 -18.15
N PRO A 2 -13.58 -23.84 -17.19
CA PRO A 2 -13.60 -23.22 -15.87
C PRO A 2 -13.46 -21.70 -15.98
N LYS A 3 -14.04 -20.96 -15.03
CA LYS A 3 -14.00 -19.49 -15.01
C LYS A 3 -12.54 -19.04 -14.88
N LEU A 4 -12.21 -17.87 -15.44
CA LEU A 4 -10.84 -17.33 -15.34
C LEU A 4 -10.39 -17.22 -13.87
N SER A 5 -11.29 -16.83 -12.97
CA SER A 5 -11.05 -16.79 -11.52
C SER A 5 -10.65 -18.14 -10.90
N GLU A 6 -11.15 -19.26 -11.43
CA GLU A 6 -10.83 -20.61 -10.95
C GLU A 6 -9.47 -21.09 -11.48
N ARG A 7 -9.03 -20.53 -12.61
CA ARG A 7 -7.76 -20.86 -13.27
C ARG A 7 -6.62 -19.98 -12.79
N LEU A 8 -6.87 -18.72 -12.45
CA LEU A 8 -5.87 -17.73 -12.07
C LEU A 8 -4.90 -18.21 -10.98
N PRO A 9 -5.33 -18.88 -9.89
CA PRO A 9 -4.40 -19.38 -8.86
C PRO A 9 -3.45 -20.47 -9.34
N GLN A 10 -3.80 -21.15 -10.42
CA GLN A 10 -3.05 -22.25 -11.02
C GLN A 10 -2.23 -21.79 -12.24
N MET A 11 -2.42 -20.55 -12.68
CA MET A 11 -1.68 -20.00 -13.81
C MET A 11 -0.24 -19.74 -13.35
N PRO A 12 0.76 -20.25 -14.08
CA PRO A 12 2.15 -19.97 -13.78
C PRO A 12 2.39 -18.45 -13.89
N SER A 13 3.12 -17.90 -12.93
CA SER A 13 3.55 -16.50 -13.00
C SER A 13 4.32 -16.27 -14.30
N VAL A 14 3.95 -15.22 -15.03
CA VAL A 14 4.66 -14.79 -16.24
C VAL A 14 5.82 -13.84 -15.93
N ARG A 15 5.98 -13.44 -14.66
CA ARG A 15 7.14 -12.69 -14.18
C ARG A 15 8.33 -13.64 -14.06
N ASN A 16 9.51 -13.18 -14.46
CA ASN A 16 10.77 -13.89 -14.23
C ASN A 16 11.71 -13.02 -13.39
N PRO A 17 12.11 -13.45 -12.18
CA PRO A 17 11.66 -14.67 -11.50
C PRO A 17 10.17 -14.59 -11.11
N PRO A 18 9.50 -15.74 -10.87
CA PRO A 18 8.10 -15.77 -10.46
C PRO A 18 7.81 -14.87 -9.26
N TYR A 19 6.59 -14.37 -9.16
CA TYR A 19 6.12 -13.66 -7.97
C TYR A 19 6.11 -14.60 -6.75
N ARG A 20 6.76 -14.20 -5.66
CA ARG A 20 6.98 -14.99 -4.43
C ARG A 20 6.58 -14.18 -3.20
N PRO A 21 5.31 -14.20 -2.77
CA PRO A 21 4.87 -13.35 -1.69
C PRO A 21 5.49 -13.77 -0.35
N VAL A 22 5.99 -12.79 0.42
CA VAL A 22 6.66 -13.04 1.72
C VAL A 22 5.77 -13.79 2.72
N ILE A 23 4.44 -13.68 2.64
CA ILE A 23 3.53 -14.48 3.48
C ILE A 23 3.67 -15.97 3.28
N ALA A 24 3.96 -16.38 2.05
CA ALA A 24 4.16 -17.75 1.68
C ALA A 24 5.66 -18.04 1.53
N ALA A 25 6.51 -17.26 2.22
CA ALA A 25 7.95 -17.42 2.20
C ALA A 25 8.32 -18.86 2.52
N SER A 26 9.02 -19.48 1.56
CA SER A 26 9.56 -20.83 1.68
C SER A 26 10.61 -20.90 2.79
N GLU A 27 11.03 -22.11 3.17
CA GLU A 27 12.14 -22.29 4.10
C GLU A 27 13.44 -21.65 3.56
N GLU A 28 13.65 -21.71 2.25
CA GLU A 28 14.76 -21.05 1.57
C GLU A 28 14.68 -19.53 1.68
N ASP A 29 13.49 -18.93 1.47
CA ASP A 29 13.27 -17.49 1.65
C ASP A 29 13.55 -17.06 3.08
N ARG A 30 13.06 -17.83 4.06
CA ARG A 30 13.28 -17.54 5.48
C ARG A 30 14.76 -17.59 5.83
N ARG A 31 15.49 -18.58 5.32
CA ARG A 31 16.94 -18.69 5.51
C ARG A 31 17.67 -17.50 4.87
N LEU A 32 17.29 -17.13 3.65
CA LEU A 32 17.85 -15.97 2.95
C LEU A 32 17.63 -14.66 3.71
N LEU A 33 16.42 -14.43 4.24
CA LEU A 33 16.11 -13.25 5.04
C LEU A 33 16.82 -13.28 6.41
N GLU A 34 16.95 -14.44 7.04
CA GLU A 34 17.72 -14.61 8.28
C GLU A 34 19.18 -14.19 8.07
N GLU A 35 19.81 -14.70 7.02
CA GLU A 35 21.21 -14.43 6.69
C GLU A 35 21.46 -12.95 6.33
N ARG A 36 20.58 -12.36 5.52
CA ARG A 36 20.83 -11.03 4.91
C ARG A 36 20.35 -9.86 5.76
N ILE A 37 19.24 -10.05 6.47
CA ILE A 37 18.56 -8.95 7.17
C ILE A 37 18.15 -9.31 8.61
N GLY A 38 18.57 -10.47 9.13
CA GLY A 38 18.28 -10.90 10.49
C GLY A 38 16.84 -11.40 10.71
N GLY A 39 16.17 -11.83 9.64
CA GLY A 39 14.92 -12.59 9.71
C GLY A 39 13.73 -11.95 9.02
N VAL A 40 12.69 -12.77 8.78
CA VAL A 40 11.49 -12.36 8.02
C VAL A 40 10.70 -11.23 8.70
N GLN A 41 10.74 -11.15 10.02
CA GLN A 41 10.11 -10.08 10.81
C GLN A 41 10.67 -8.68 10.48
N ASN A 42 11.90 -8.62 9.97
CA ASN A 42 12.53 -7.37 9.57
C ASN A 42 12.15 -6.95 8.15
N TYR A 43 11.53 -7.83 7.35
CA TYR A 43 11.23 -7.57 5.94
C TYR A 43 9.93 -6.75 5.75
N ASN A 44 9.96 -5.52 6.25
CA ASN A 44 8.99 -4.47 5.97
C ASN A 44 9.71 -3.13 5.84
N ALA A 45 9.22 -2.23 4.98
CA ALA A 45 9.95 -1.01 4.62
C ALA A 45 10.30 -0.11 5.82
N GLN A 46 9.42 -0.01 6.83
CA GLN A 46 9.69 0.79 8.03
C GLN A 46 10.79 0.21 8.93
N ALA A 47 10.83 -1.11 9.10
CA ALA A 47 11.89 -1.79 9.85
C ALA A 47 13.22 -1.73 9.08
N LEU A 48 13.19 -2.05 7.78
CA LEU A 48 14.37 -1.99 6.92
C LEU A 48 14.99 -0.59 6.88
N ARG A 49 14.18 0.46 6.79
CA ARG A 49 14.66 1.85 6.87
C ARG A 49 15.40 2.14 8.18
N ARG A 50 14.90 1.63 9.31
CA ARG A 50 15.58 1.75 10.61
C ARG A 50 16.88 0.96 10.66
N LEU A 51 16.91 -0.24 10.08
CA LEU A 51 18.11 -1.06 10.00
C LEU A 51 19.18 -0.43 9.10
N VAL A 52 18.81 0.10 7.93
CA VAL A 52 19.73 0.85 7.05
C VAL A 52 20.28 2.10 7.76
N ALA A 53 19.46 2.79 8.56
CA ALA A 53 19.93 3.92 9.36
C ALA A 53 20.96 3.50 10.42
N ALA A 54 20.82 2.31 10.99
CA ALA A 54 21.72 1.77 12.00
C ALA A 54 23.03 1.20 11.40
N ASP A 55 22.96 0.61 10.22
CA ASP A 55 24.10 0.05 9.49
C ASP A 55 24.04 0.42 7.99
N PRO A 56 24.41 1.67 7.64
CA PRO A 56 24.32 2.15 6.26
C PRO A 56 25.31 1.48 5.31
N ALA A 57 26.38 0.87 5.83
CA ALA A 57 27.37 0.18 5.02
C ALA A 57 26.84 -1.15 4.47
N ASN A 58 25.88 -1.77 5.16
CA ASN A 58 25.29 -3.04 4.76
C ASN A 58 24.41 -2.88 3.51
N ILE A 59 24.92 -3.36 2.38
CA ILE A 59 24.25 -3.28 1.09
C ILE A 59 23.00 -4.16 1.03
N GLU A 60 22.96 -5.27 1.76
CA GLU A 60 21.81 -6.19 1.75
C GLU A 60 20.59 -5.56 2.43
N LEU A 61 20.79 -4.75 3.48
CA LEU A 61 19.70 -3.97 4.07
C LEU A 61 19.14 -2.94 3.08
N ARG A 62 20.00 -2.28 2.30
CA ARG A 62 19.58 -1.31 1.27
C ARG A 62 18.84 -1.98 0.12
N LYS A 63 19.36 -3.10 -0.40
CA LYS A 63 18.67 -3.89 -1.43
C LYS A 63 17.33 -4.40 -0.93
N ALA A 64 17.26 -4.94 0.29
CA ALA A 64 16.00 -5.41 0.88
C ALA A 64 14.98 -4.28 1.03
N LEU A 65 15.39 -3.09 1.49
CA LEU A 65 14.52 -1.91 1.59
C LEU A 65 13.91 -1.55 0.23
N VAL A 66 14.77 -1.41 -0.78
CA VAL A 66 14.32 -1.05 -2.14
C VAL A 66 13.47 -2.16 -2.74
N SER A 67 13.85 -3.43 -2.58
CA SER A 67 13.07 -4.58 -3.06
C SER A 67 11.68 -4.66 -2.44
N ALA A 68 11.58 -4.39 -1.13
CA ALA A 68 10.30 -4.35 -0.44
C ALA A 68 9.40 -3.25 -1.03
N ILE A 69 9.94 -2.04 -1.24
CA ILE A 69 9.20 -0.93 -1.81
C ILE A 69 8.79 -1.21 -3.26
N VAL A 70 9.72 -1.63 -4.13
CA VAL A 70 9.44 -1.97 -5.53
C VAL A 70 8.34 -3.01 -5.66
N SER A 71 8.32 -4.02 -4.77
CA SER A 71 7.25 -5.03 -4.77
C SER A 71 5.88 -4.43 -4.45
N ALA A 72 5.84 -3.47 -3.53
CA ALA A 72 4.63 -2.71 -3.22
C ALA A 72 4.18 -1.84 -4.40
N GLU A 73 5.10 -1.19 -5.11
CA GLU A 73 4.77 -0.41 -6.31
C GLU A 73 4.17 -1.29 -7.41
N PHE A 74 4.73 -2.49 -7.64
CA PHE A 74 4.14 -3.44 -8.59
C PHE A 74 2.70 -3.83 -8.21
N ALA A 75 2.42 -3.99 -6.92
CA ALA A 75 1.07 -4.24 -6.44
C ALA A 75 0.15 -3.00 -6.63
N GLY A 76 0.70 -1.79 -6.46
CA GLY A 76 0.02 -0.53 -6.77
C GLY A 76 -0.45 -0.46 -8.22
N ILE A 77 0.41 -0.81 -9.18
CA ILE A 77 0.07 -0.83 -10.61
C ILE A 77 -1.19 -1.68 -10.88
N ASP A 78 -1.27 -2.88 -10.33
CA ASP A 78 -2.45 -3.74 -10.48
C ASP A 78 -3.66 -3.13 -9.78
N ALA A 79 -3.50 -2.68 -8.53
CA ALA A 79 -4.58 -2.12 -7.73
C ALA A 79 -5.23 -0.90 -8.40
N PHE A 80 -4.44 0.08 -8.87
CA PHE A 80 -4.97 1.28 -9.52
C PHE A 80 -5.39 1.00 -10.96
N GLY A 81 -4.69 0.14 -11.69
CA GLY A 81 -5.08 -0.26 -13.03
C GLY A 81 -6.45 -0.93 -13.06
N ARG A 82 -6.78 -1.73 -12.05
CA ARG A 82 -8.13 -2.31 -11.90
C ARG A 82 -9.20 -1.24 -11.68
N LYS A 83 -8.93 -0.21 -10.86
CA LYS A 83 -9.88 0.91 -10.64
C LYS A 83 -10.22 1.63 -11.94
N VAL A 84 -9.26 1.80 -12.85
CA VAL A 84 -9.51 2.41 -14.17
C VAL A 84 -10.58 1.66 -14.97
N CYS A 85 -10.61 0.33 -14.87
CA CYS A 85 -11.58 -0.51 -15.57
C CYS A 85 -12.87 -0.67 -14.76
N GLU A 86 -12.76 -1.07 -13.51
CA GLU A 86 -13.87 -1.52 -12.67
C GLU A 86 -14.77 -0.36 -12.20
N TRP A 87 -14.21 0.85 -12.02
CA TRP A 87 -15.01 2.00 -11.57
C TRP A 87 -15.84 2.66 -12.68
N GLN A 88 -15.68 2.23 -13.94
CA GLN A 88 -16.53 2.72 -15.03
C GLN A 88 -18.00 2.29 -14.86
N ASP A 89 -18.24 1.21 -14.12
CA ASP A 89 -19.59 0.72 -13.78
C ASP A 89 -20.19 1.41 -12.54
N TRP A 90 -19.44 2.32 -11.89
CA TRP A 90 -19.87 3.04 -10.70
C TRP A 90 -20.31 4.48 -11.04
N PRO A 91 -21.17 5.10 -10.23
CA PRO A 91 -21.63 6.47 -10.44
C PRO A 91 -20.56 7.50 -10.01
N VAL A 92 -19.40 7.47 -10.64
CA VAL A 92 -18.27 8.37 -10.37
C VAL A 92 -17.99 9.29 -11.57
N PRO A 93 -17.45 10.50 -11.34
CA PRO A 93 -17.08 11.38 -12.45
C PRO A 93 -15.93 10.80 -13.27
N TRP A 94 -15.93 11.04 -14.59
CA TRP A 94 -14.87 10.58 -15.50
C TRP A 94 -13.49 11.09 -15.09
N GLU A 95 -13.41 12.28 -14.50
CA GLU A 95 -12.17 12.85 -13.98
C GLU A 95 -11.53 11.96 -12.90
N LEU A 96 -12.31 11.18 -12.15
CA LEU A 96 -11.76 10.21 -11.20
C LEU A 96 -11.07 9.05 -11.92
N ILE A 97 -11.68 8.55 -13.01
CA ILE A 97 -11.08 7.49 -13.82
C ILE A 97 -9.76 7.95 -14.42
N LEU A 98 -9.70 9.19 -14.93
CA LEU A 98 -8.45 9.79 -15.41
C LEU A 98 -7.40 9.97 -14.30
N ALA A 99 -7.82 10.33 -13.09
CA ALA A 99 -6.93 10.43 -11.94
C ALA A 99 -6.33 9.06 -11.56
N MET A 100 -7.14 8.00 -11.55
CA MET A 100 -6.65 6.63 -11.32
C MET A 100 -5.70 6.15 -12.42
N ALA A 101 -5.95 6.52 -13.68
CA ALA A 101 -5.05 6.21 -14.78
C ALA A 101 -3.69 6.91 -14.63
N ARG A 102 -3.70 8.18 -14.18
CA ARG A 102 -2.48 8.92 -13.86
C ARG A 102 -1.70 8.26 -12.73
N GLN A 103 -2.37 7.96 -11.61
CA GLN A 103 -1.73 7.29 -10.48
C GLN A 103 -1.16 5.92 -10.88
N THR A 104 -1.88 5.15 -11.71
CA THR A 104 -1.36 3.87 -12.25
C THR A 104 -0.05 4.08 -13.02
N TRP A 105 0.04 5.14 -13.83
CA TRP A 105 1.28 5.49 -14.54
C TRP A 105 2.40 5.91 -13.57
N ASP A 106 2.06 6.64 -12.52
CA ASP A 106 3.01 7.06 -11.50
C ASP A 106 3.57 5.84 -10.74
N GLU A 107 2.75 4.84 -10.40
CA GLU A 107 3.26 3.58 -9.80
C GLU A 107 4.16 2.78 -10.76
N VAL A 108 3.88 2.79 -12.07
CA VAL A 108 4.80 2.19 -13.05
C VAL A 108 6.16 2.87 -12.99
N ARG A 109 6.17 4.20 -12.89
CA ARG A 109 7.40 4.98 -12.80
C ARG A 109 8.11 4.79 -11.46
N HIS A 110 7.38 4.70 -10.35
CA HIS A 110 7.93 4.36 -9.03
C HIS A 110 8.62 3.01 -9.05
N ALA A 111 7.96 1.99 -9.61
CA ALA A 111 8.54 0.67 -9.79
C ALA A 111 9.81 0.73 -10.64
N GLN A 112 9.80 1.44 -11.77
CA GLN A 112 10.97 1.57 -12.64
C GLN A 112 12.16 2.27 -11.95
N LEU A 113 11.92 3.36 -11.23
CA LEU A 113 12.95 4.07 -10.46
C LEU A 113 13.55 3.15 -9.39
N GLY A 114 12.71 2.43 -8.65
CA GLY A 114 13.17 1.50 -7.63
C GLY A 114 13.92 0.30 -8.22
N VAL A 115 13.52 -0.21 -9.38
CA VAL A 115 14.27 -1.27 -10.10
C VAL A 115 15.66 -0.77 -10.48
N GLY A 116 15.76 0.42 -11.09
CA GLY A 116 17.05 0.99 -11.45
C GLY A 116 17.95 1.24 -10.22
N LEU A 117 17.36 1.66 -9.10
CA LEU A 117 18.08 1.81 -7.84
C LEU A 117 18.57 0.46 -7.28
N LEU A 118 17.73 -0.57 -7.32
CA LEU A 118 18.08 -1.92 -6.87
C LEU A 118 19.22 -2.49 -7.71
N GLU A 119 19.18 -2.31 -9.03
CA GLU A 119 20.24 -2.70 -9.96
C GLU A 119 21.55 -1.94 -9.69
N ALA A 120 21.47 -0.65 -9.36
CA ALA A 120 22.64 0.15 -8.99
C ALA A 120 23.31 -0.34 -7.68
N TYR A 121 22.55 -0.98 -6.79
CA TYR A 121 23.07 -1.68 -5.61
C TYR A 121 23.59 -3.09 -5.91
N GLY A 122 23.56 -3.53 -7.17
CA GLY A 122 23.93 -4.87 -7.59
C GLY A 122 22.91 -5.93 -7.17
N GLY A 123 21.65 -5.53 -6.96
CA GLY A 123 20.53 -6.43 -6.70
C GLY A 123 19.66 -6.64 -7.94
N ALA A 124 18.66 -7.52 -7.82
CA ALA A 124 17.68 -7.75 -8.88
C ALA A 124 16.28 -8.00 -8.33
N VAL A 125 15.27 -7.70 -9.16
CA VAL A 125 13.86 -7.99 -8.84
C VAL A 125 13.68 -9.48 -8.57
N GLY A 126 13.06 -9.80 -7.43
CA GLY A 126 12.80 -11.16 -6.98
C GLY A 126 13.99 -11.87 -6.32
N GLU A 127 15.12 -11.19 -6.11
CA GLU A 127 16.19 -11.65 -5.21
C GLU A 127 15.68 -11.84 -3.77
N TYR A 128 14.80 -10.94 -3.33
CA TYR A 128 14.01 -11.09 -2.10
C TYR A 128 12.56 -11.45 -2.45
N PRO A 129 11.81 -12.09 -1.52
CA PRO A 129 10.38 -12.29 -1.72
C PRO A 129 9.64 -10.96 -1.88
N ASP A 130 8.47 -11.01 -2.50
CA ASP A 130 7.64 -9.85 -2.77
C ASP A 130 6.84 -9.43 -1.54
N THR A 131 6.83 -8.14 -1.25
CA THR A 131 5.89 -7.56 -0.28
C THR A 131 4.66 -7.02 -0.99
N LEU A 132 3.54 -6.98 -0.28
CA LEU A 132 2.33 -6.29 -0.73
C LEU A 132 2.26 -4.94 -0.04
N ALA A 133 1.68 -3.96 -0.72
CA ALA A 133 1.53 -2.59 -0.23
C ALA A 133 0.92 -2.58 1.18
N GLY A 134 1.74 -2.23 2.18
CA GLY A 134 1.27 -1.99 3.54
C GLY A 134 1.10 -3.21 4.46
N GLN A 135 2.08 -4.12 4.47
CA GLN A 135 2.19 -5.36 5.26
C GLN A 135 1.82 -6.58 4.41
N GLY A 136 2.78 -7.50 4.31
CA GLY A 136 2.65 -8.70 3.50
C GLY A 136 1.50 -9.55 4.02
N GLN A 137 0.29 -9.34 3.48
CA GLN A 137 -0.82 -10.28 3.44
C GLN A 137 -1.64 -9.99 2.18
N VAL A 138 -1.82 -11.01 1.32
CA VAL A 138 -2.99 -11.03 0.44
C VAL A 138 -4.16 -11.27 1.37
N VAL A 139 -4.80 -10.20 1.84
CA VAL A 139 -6.02 -10.32 2.62
C VAL A 139 -7.13 -10.73 1.64
N PRO A 140 -7.75 -11.91 1.76
CA PRO A 140 -8.89 -12.28 0.92
C PRO A 140 -9.96 -11.20 0.93
N ALA A 141 -10.65 -11.00 -0.19
CA ALA A 141 -11.65 -9.93 -0.32
C ALA A 141 -12.72 -9.96 0.79
N GLU A 142 -13.07 -11.14 1.30
CA GLU A 142 -14.00 -11.30 2.42
C GLU A 142 -13.43 -10.84 3.77
N GLN A 143 -12.13 -11.08 4.00
CA GLN A 143 -11.45 -10.54 5.18
C GLN A 143 -11.26 -9.02 5.07
N GLN A 144 -11.00 -8.48 3.88
CA GLN A 144 -10.97 -7.03 3.66
C GLN A 144 -12.34 -6.41 3.93
N ARG A 145 -13.41 -7.03 3.41
CA ARG A 145 -14.80 -6.63 3.68
C ARG A 145 -15.11 -6.63 5.17
N GLN A 146 -14.75 -7.70 5.88
CA GLN A 146 -14.96 -7.78 7.32
C GLN A 146 -14.18 -6.71 8.09
N ALA A 147 -12.93 -6.46 7.70
CA ALA A 147 -12.04 -5.56 8.43
C ALA A 147 -12.39 -4.08 8.19
N LEU A 148 -12.79 -3.71 6.97
CA LEU A 148 -13.32 -2.38 6.66
C LEU A 148 -14.79 -2.23 7.10
N GLY A 149 -15.50 -3.35 7.23
CA GLY A 149 -16.94 -3.40 7.47
C GLY A 149 -17.76 -2.90 6.28
N ASP A 150 -17.21 -2.97 5.06
CA ASP A 150 -17.80 -2.41 3.84
C ASP A 150 -17.20 -3.02 2.57
N ASP A 151 -17.76 -2.73 1.39
CA ASP A 151 -17.26 -3.24 0.12
C ASP A 151 -15.98 -2.51 -0.33
N PRO A 152 -14.79 -3.17 -0.36
CA PRO A 152 -13.53 -2.52 -0.75
C PRO A 152 -13.51 -2.09 -2.22
N ALA A 153 -14.41 -2.60 -3.05
CA ALA A 153 -14.55 -2.19 -4.45
C ALA A 153 -15.28 -0.84 -4.61
N ASP A 154 -16.07 -0.43 -3.61
CA ASP A 154 -16.77 0.85 -3.62
C ASP A 154 -15.76 2.01 -3.68
N PRO A 155 -15.91 2.98 -4.61
CA PRO A 155 -14.97 4.07 -4.76
C PRO A 155 -14.73 4.89 -3.50
N ILE A 156 -15.75 5.14 -2.67
CA ILE A 156 -15.60 5.92 -1.43
C ILE A 156 -14.81 5.12 -0.40
N VAL A 157 -15.12 3.83 -0.23
CA VAL A 157 -14.41 2.93 0.70
C VAL A 157 -12.95 2.78 0.26
N SER A 158 -12.74 2.55 -1.04
CA SER A 158 -11.41 2.36 -1.61
C SER A 158 -10.57 3.64 -1.55
N LEU A 159 -11.11 4.81 -1.92
CA LEU A 159 -10.39 6.09 -1.80
C LEU A 159 -10.02 6.37 -0.34
N SER A 160 -10.91 6.07 0.60
CA SER A 160 -10.67 6.30 2.03
C SER A 160 -9.60 5.38 2.60
N SER A 161 -9.63 4.09 2.25
CA SER A 161 -8.70 3.09 2.79
C SER A 161 -7.36 3.04 2.05
N VAL A 162 -7.34 3.41 0.76
CA VAL A 162 -6.14 3.39 -0.08
C VAL A 162 -5.58 4.81 -0.19
N ASN A 163 -6.24 5.70 -0.93
CA ASN A 163 -5.70 7.02 -1.29
C ASN A 163 -5.52 7.98 -0.11
N VAL A 164 -6.40 7.98 0.88
CA VAL A 164 -6.20 8.84 2.06
C VAL A 164 -5.24 8.19 3.06
N SER A 165 -5.32 6.87 3.17
CA SER A 165 -4.82 6.13 4.31
C SER A 165 -3.51 5.40 3.96
N LEU A 166 -3.53 4.46 3.01
CA LEU A 166 -2.32 3.74 2.56
C LEU A 166 -1.31 4.66 1.86
N GLU A 167 -1.76 5.49 0.93
CA GLU A 167 -0.90 6.46 0.24
C GLU A 167 -0.41 7.54 1.23
N GLY A 168 -1.22 7.91 2.23
CA GLY A 168 -0.79 8.79 3.33
C GLY A 168 0.39 8.20 4.13
N PHE A 169 0.38 6.89 4.33
CA PHE A 169 1.53 6.17 4.90
C PHE A 169 2.73 6.16 3.95
N ALA A 170 2.50 5.89 2.66
CA ALA A 170 3.57 5.86 1.65
C ALA A 170 4.25 7.23 1.52
N LEU A 171 3.48 8.32 1.58
CA LEU A 171 3.96 9.71 1.59
C LEU A 171 5.00 9.92 2.70
N ALA A 172 4.66 9.52 3.93
CA ALA A 172 5.56 9.62 5.06
C ALA A 172 6.78 8.69 4.92
N LEU A 173 6.59 7.48 4.38
CA LEU A 173 7.67 6.53 4.15
C LEU A 173 8.69 7.07 3.12
N PHE A 174 8.24 7.60 1.99
CA PHE A 174 9.11 8.08 0.91
C PHE A 174 9.86 9.34 1.34
N GLN A 175 9.19 10.31 1.97
CA GLN A 175 9.86 11.48 2.53
C GLN A 175 10.99 11.05 3.48
N ALA A 176 10.67 10.15 4.42
CA ALA A 176 11.61 9.75 5.44
C ALA A 176 12.71 8.79 4.93
N THR A 177 12.52 8.19 3.75
CA THR A 177 13.53 7.38 3.04
C THR A 177 14.44 8.27 2.19
N SER A 178 13.90 9.32 1.56
CA SER A 178 14.71 10.36 0.91
C SER A 178 15.65 11.04 1.92
N GLU A 179 15.11 11.43 3.08
CA GLU A 179 15.90 12.00 4.19
C GLU A 179 16.95 11.01 4.74
N LEU A 180 16.67 9.70 4.70
CA LEU A 180 17.66 8.70 5.04
C LEU A 180 18.82 8.71 4.02
N GLY A 181 18.51 8.67 2.72
CA GLY A 181 19.51 8.76 1.65
C GLY A 181 20.43 9.96 1.83
N ARG A 182 19.83 11.14 2.08
CA ARG A 182 20.59 12.37 2.37
C ARG A 182 21.54 12.21 3.56
N ARG A 183 21.06 11.63 4.67
CA ARG A 183 21.84 11.46 5.91
C ARG A 183 23.00 10.50 5.77
N ILE A 184 22.83 9.41 5.00
CA ILE A 184 23.86 8.38 4.84
C ILE A 184 24.77 8.65 3.62
N GLY A 185 24.54 9.73 2.89
CA GLY A 185 25.30 10.10 1.70
C GLY A 185 24.93 9.31 0.44
N ASP A 186 23.81 8.59 0.45
CA ASP A 186 23.32 7.82 -0.69
C ASP A 186 22.41 8.69 -1.58
N LYS A 187 23.01 9.31 -2.59
CA LYS A 187 22.34 10.26 -3.48
C LYS A 187 21.31 9.62 -4.40
N LEU A 188 21.51 8.36 -4.79
CA LEU A 188 20.52 7.66 -5.60
C LEU A 188 19.28 7.34 -4.75
N LEU A 189 19.47 6.87 -3.50
CA LEU A 189 18.36 6.68 -2.56
C LEU A 189 17.58 7.97 -2.30
N GLU A 190 18.30 9.07 -2.06
CA GLU A 190 17.70 10.40 -1.83
C GLU A 190 16.82 10.81 -3.01
N HIS A 191 17.38 10.82 -4.23
CA HIS A 191 16.67 11.31 -5.40
C HIS A 191 15.52 10.40 -5.82
N CYS A 192 15.70 9.08 -5.84
CA CYS A 192 14.63 8.16 -6.21
C CYS A 192 13.39 8.37 -5.31
N TYR A 193 13.56 8.46 -4.00
CA TYR A 193 12.43 8.61 -3.09
C TYR A 193 11.94 10.05 -2.91
N ASP A 194 12.73 11.06 -3.26
CA ASP A 194 12.24 12.44 -3.42
C ASP A 194 11.28 12.55 -4.62
N TYR A 195 11.61 11.87 -5.73
CA TYR A 195 10.72 11.78 -6.89
C TYR A 195 9.42 11.04 -6.55
N ASN A 196 9.48 9.86 -5.94
CA ASN A 196 8.26 9.14 -5.53
C ASN A 196 7.42 9.99 -4.56
N TRP A 197 8.07 10.66 -3.60
CA TRP A 197 7.37 11.51 -2.64
C TRP A 197 6.60 12.65 -3.31
N ALA A 198 7.13 13.25 -4.37
CA ALA A 198 6.46 14.33 -5.10
C ALA A 198 5.13 13.87 -5.75
N ASP A 199 5.07 12.65 -6.25
CA ASP A 199 3.85 12.08 -6.84
C ASP A 199 2.84 11.65 -5.77
N GLU A 200 3.34 11.13 -4.66
CA GLU A 200 2.53 10.67 -3.54
C GLU A 200 1.71 11.81 -2.89
N VAL A 201 2.20 13.05 -2.98
CA VAL A 201 1.41 14.25 -2.63
C VAL A 201 0.16 14.35 -3.50
N THR A 202 0.26 14.01 -4.78
CA THR A 202 -0.88 13.99 -5.71
C THR A 202 -1.80 12.81 -5.42
N HIS A 203 -1.26 11.62 -5.11
CA HIS A 203 -2.04 10.41 -4.81
C HIS A 203 -2.97 10.61 -3.60
N THR A 204 -2.43 11.24 -2.55
CA THR A 204 -3.19 11.60 -1.35
C THR A 204 -4.20 12.72 -1.61
N ALA A 205 -3.84 13.73 -2.41
CA ALA A 205 -4.75 14.79 -2.81
C ALA A 205 -5.93 14.29 -3.64
N ILE A 206 -5.73 13.28 -4.49
CA ILE A 206 -6.82 12.61 -5.24
C ILE A 206 -7.84 12.04 -4.25
N GLY A 207 -7.40 11.30 -3.22
CA GLY A 207 -8.28 10.75 -2.19
C GLY A 207 -9.12 11.82 -1.51
N ASP A 208 -8.47 12.81 -0.91
CA ASP A 208 -9.13 13.90 -0.18
C ASP A 208 -10.13 14.68 -1.04
N TRP A 209 -9.73 15.04 -2.26
CA TRP A 209 -10.56 15.85 -3.15
C TRP A 209 -11.79 15.09 -3.64
N PHE A 210 -11.62 13.84 -4.11
CA PHE A 210 -12.74 13.07 -4.65
C PHE A 210 -13.70 12.58 -3.57
N ILE A 211 -13.23 12.22 -2.36
CA ILE A 211 -14.15 11.91 -1.26
C ILE A 211 -15.05 13.11 -0.95
N LYS A 212 -14.46 14.31 -0.80
CA LYS A 212 -15.25 15.54 -0.56
C LYS A 212 -16.23 15.82 -1.70
N ARG A 213 -15.85 15.56 -2.95
CA ARG A 213 -16.73 15.73 -4.12
C ARG A 213 -17.87 14.71 -4.13
N LEU A 214 -17.58 13.44 -3.86
CA LEU A 214 -18.57 12.35 -3.88
C LEU A 214 -19.55 12.44 -2.70
N CYS A 215 -19.10 12.94 -1.55
CA CYS A 215 -19.91 13.04 -0.33
C CYS A 215 -20.61 14.40 -0.15
N ARG A 216 -20.39 15.39 -1.03
CA ARG A 216 -20.81 16.80 -0.85
C ARG A 216 -22.27 16.97 -0.42
N GLU A 217 -23.18 16.19 -0.98
CA GLU A 217 -24.62 16.28 -0.72
C GLU A 217 -25.14 15.12 0.14
N ASN A 218 -24.24 14.29 0.67
CA ASN A 218 -24.58 13.10 1.42
C ASN A 218 -23.67 12.97 2.67
N PRO A 219 -24.07 13.59 3.80
CA PRO A 219 -23.33 13.50 5.06
C PRO A 219 -23.13 12.08 5.57
N GLU A 220 -24.01 11.13 5.22
CA GLU A 220 -23.85 9.73 5.61
C GLU A 220 -22.68 9.08 4.88
N GLN A 221 -22.49 9.39 3.60
CA GLN A 221 -21.32 8.92 2.84
C GLN A 221 -20.01 9.54 3.37
N GLU A 222 -20.04 10.79 3.85
CA GLU A 222 -18.89 11.40 4.51
C GLU A 222 -18.54 10.67 5.83
N ARG A 223 -19.53 10.37 6.66
CA ARG A 223 -19.34 9.60 7.90
C ARG A 223 -18.83 8.19 7.62
N ARG A 224 -19.34 7.54 6.58
CA ARG A 224 -18.87 6.24 6.09
C ARG A 224 -17.40 6.29 5.67
N ALA A 225 -17.00 7.30 4.88
CA ALA A 225 -15.61 7.50 4.47
C ALA A 225 -14.66 7.66 5.67
N LEU A 226 -15.05 8.50 6.65
CA LEU A 226 -14.29 8.69 7.88
C LEU A 226 -14.17 7.40 8.70
N ARG A 227 -15.24 6.62 8.79
CA ARG A 227 -15.28 5.32 9.48
C ARG A 227 -14.28 4.34 8.85
N VAL A 228 -14.29 4.24 7.51
CA VAL A 228 -13.39 3.38 6.75
C VAL A 228 -11.94 3.82 6.92
N HIS A 229 -11.65 5.11 6.80
CA HIS A 229 -10.32 5.66 7.03
C HIS A 229 -9.80 5.30 8.43
N ALA A 230 -10.59 5.54 9.47
CA ALA A 230 -10.24 5.21 10.85
C ALA A 230 -9.95 3.72 11.06
N ARG A 231 -10.75 2.82 10.46
CA ARG A 231 -10.49 1.37 10.49
C ARG A 231 -9.17 1.01 9.78
N ALA A 232 -8.92 1.62 8.62
CA ALA A 232 -7.71 1.40 7.85
C ALA A 232 -6.44 1.86 8.61
N GLU A 233 -6.45 3.02 9.26
CA GLU A 233 -5.34 3.48 10.12
C GLU A 233 -5.12 2.54 11.32
N MET A 234 -6.20 2.07 11.97
CA MET A 234 -6.12 1.14 13.09
C MET A 234 -5.47 -0.18 12.68
N MET A 235 -5.87 -0.75 11.55
CA MET A 235 -5.28 -1.99 11.02
C MET A 235 -3.79 -1.85 10.73
N ARG A 236 -3.35 -0.68 10.24
CA ARG A 236 -1.94 -0.42 9.95
C ARG A 236 -1.14 0.01 11.18
N GLY A 237 -1.78 0.18 12.35
CA GLY A 237 -1.12 0.61 13.58
C GLY A 237 -0.62 2.06 13.54
N MET A 238 -1.27 2.92 12.75
CA MET A 238 -0.87 4.31 12.52
C MET A 238 -1.44 5.31 13.54
N LEU A 239 -2.41 4.88 14.34
CA LEU A 239 -3.06 5.70 15.35
C LEU A 239 -2.31 5.64 16.68
N THR A 240 -2.25 6.77 17.39
CA THR A 240 -1.81 6.78 18.80
C THR A 240 -2.82 6.02 19.68
N PRO A 241 -2.43 5.55 20.88
CA PRO A 241 -3.36 4.91 21.81
C PRO A 241 -4.62 5.75 22.09
N GLU A 242 -4.48 7.07 22.19
CA GLU A 242 -5.58 8.00 22.42
C GLU A 242 -6.52 8.06 21.21
N GLN A 243 -5.96 8.14 20.00
CA GLN A 243 -6.73 8.13 18.75
C GLN A 243 -7.46 6.80 18.55
N ILE A 244 -6.83 5.67 18.90
CA ILE A 244 -7.46 4.34 18.88
C ILE A 244 -8.69 4.33 19.80
N GLU A 245 -8.57 4.87 21.01
CA GLU A 245 -9.67 4.86 21.97
C GLU A 245 -10.82 5.79 21.56
N GLU A 246 -10.51 6.96 21.00
CA GLU A 246 -11.51 7.87 20.42
C GLU A 246 -12.27 7.19 19.28
N ILE A 247 -11.56 6.53 18.37
CA ILE A 247 -12.15 5.81 17.24
C ILE A 247 -12.99 4.62 17.70
N ARG A 248 -12.54 3.86 18.71
CA ARG A 248 -13.34 2.78 19.31
C ARG A 248 -14.66 3.29 19.88
N ARG A 249 -14.64 4.42 20.58
CA ARG A 249 -15.85 5.06 21.10
C ARG A 249 -16.78 5.51 19.98
N PHE A 250 -16.23 6.16 18.96
CA PHE A 250 -16.99 6.56 17.77
C PHE A 250 -17.73 5.36 17.14
N PHE A 251 -17.05 4.23 16.93
CA PHE A 251 -17.71 3.04 16.37
C PHE A 251 -18.76 2.44 17.29
N ALA A 252 -18.49 2.37 18.61
CA ALA A 252 -19.47 1.86 19.57
C ALA A 252 -20.76 2.70 19.58
N GLU A 253 -20.65 4.03 19.47
CA GLU A 253 -21.81 4.93 19.36
C GLU A 253 -22.57 4.74 18.04
N GLU A 254 -21.87 4.51 16.94
CA GLU A 254 -22.48 4.31 15.63
C GLU A 254 -23.19 2.95 15.50
N ASP A 255 -22.61 1.88 16.05
CA ASP A 255 -23.24 0.56 16.07
C ASP A 255 -24.53 0.59 16.89
N GLN A 256 -24.54 1.29 18.04
CA GLN A 256 -25.76 1.52 18.83
C GLN A 256 -26.83 2.30 18.07
N ARG A 257 -26.46 3.31 17.28
CA ARG A 257 -27.42 4.05 16.43
C ARG A 257 -27.99 3.19 15.33
N ALA A 258 -27.17 2.34 14.71
CA ALA A 258 -27.60 1.40 13.67
C ALA A 258 -28.58 0.36 14.23
N GLU A 259 -28.29 -0.22 15.40
CA GLU A 259 -29.20 -1.15 16.09
C GLU A 259 -30.54 -0.48 16.45
N ALA A 260 -30.51 0.76 16.93
CA ALA A 260 -31.73 1.51 17.25
C ALA A 260 -32.57 1.86 16.02
N ALA A 261 -31.95 2.03 14.85
CA ALA A 261 -32.63 2.31 13.58
C ALA A 261 -33.22 1.06 12.92
N LEU A 262 -32.72 -0.13 13.25
CA LEU A 262 -33.15 -1.42 12.71
C LEU A 262 -34.19 -2.16 13.58
N GLY A 263 -34.75 -1.48 14.59
CA GLY A 263 -35.76 -2.01 15.52
C GLY A 263 -36.92 -2.74 14.85
#